data_AF-A0A183J9U3-F1
#
_entry.id   AF-A0A183J9U3-F1
#
_cell.length_a   1.000
_cell.length_b   1.000
_cell.length_c   1.000
_cell.angle_alpha   90.00
_cell.angle_beta   90.00
_cell.angle_gamma   90.00
#
_symmetry.space_group_name_H-M   'P 1'
#
loop_
_entity.id
_entity.type
_entity.pdbx_description
1 polymer ?
#
loop_
_entity_poly.entity_id
_entity_poly.type
_entity_poly.pdbx_seq_one_letter_code
_entity_poly.pdbx_strand_id
1 'polypeptide(L)'
;MAKKWTEAGDAFVRSAELNFRKGDSKHEAAVNYVDASTCFRKTNPPKAVDCLMKAADIYTDMGRFTMAAKHHLSIAELYESECVDVEKCVQHYEKAADYYKGEDSANKCLLKVAQYAAQMEQYKKAIEIYEEVGTSSADNTLLKYSAKDYFFKAALCHLCLDLLDAQVGFSFDHD
;
A
#
# COMPACT_ATOMS: atom_id res chain seq x y z
N MET A 1 -27.26 7.53 -22.44
CA MET A 1 -27.29 6.50 -21.37
C MET A 1 -26.40 6.97 -20.23
N ALA A 2 -26.99 7.53 -19.17
CA ALA A 2 -26.23 8.01 -18.02
C ALA A 2 -25.60 6.80 -17.32
N LYS A 3 -24.27 6.76 -17.26
CA LYS A 3 -23.56 5.69 -16.55
C LYS A 3 -23.77 5.87 -15.04
N LYS A 4 -24.86 5.31 -14.51
CA LYS A 4 -25.25 5.35 -13.09
C LYS A 4 -24.35 4.42 -12.25
N TRP A 5 -23.04 4.66 -12.28
CA TRP A 5 -22.06 3.87 -11.53
C TRP A 5 -22.27 3.96 -10.01
N THR A 6 -22.79 5.10 -9.53
CA THR A 6 -23.12 5.30 -8.13
C THR A 6 -24.26 4.39 -7.67
N GLU A 7 -25.38 4.39 -8.39
CA GLU A 7 -26.53 3.53 -8.08
C GLU A 7 -26.19 2.04 -8.17
N ALA A 8 -25.34 1.67 -9.14
CA ALA A 8 -24.82 0.31 -9.27
C ALA A 8 -23.96 -0.09 -8.06
N GLY A 9 -23.01 0.78 -7.66
CA GLY A 9 -22.19 0.56 -6.47
C GLY A 9 -23.03 0.42 -5.20
N ASP A 10 -24.03 1.28 -5.01
CA ASP A 10 -24.92 1.23 -3.84
C ASP A 10 -25.79 -0.05 -3.84
N ALA A 11 -26.13 -0.60 -5.01
CA ALA A 11 -26.81 -1.89 -5.10
C ALA A 11 -25.89 -3.05 -4.70
N PHE A 12 -24.63 -3.04 -5.15
CA PHE A 12 -23.64 -4.05 -4.78
C PHE A 12 -23.30 -4.02 -3.28
N VAL A 13 -23.17 -2.84 -2.67
CA VAL A 13 -22.96 -2.71 -1.21
C VAL A 13 -24.12 -3.32 -0.44
N ARG A 14 -25.38 -2.99 -0.82
CA ARG A 14 -26.55 -3.58 -0.18
C ARG A 14 -26.59 -5.10 -0.34
N SER A 15 -26.23 -5.61 -1.51
CA SER A 15 -26.10 -7.05 -1.75
C SER A 15 -25.06 -7.68 -0.83
N ALA A 16 -23.87 -7.06 -0.71
CA ALA A 16 -22.81 -7.53 0.17
C ALA A 16 -23.22 -7.55 1.65
N GLU A 17 -23.92 -6.54 2.12
CA GLU A 17 -24.45 -6.46 3.49
C GLU A 17 -25.49 -7.55 3.78
N LEU A 18 -26.38 -7.82 2.82
CA LEU A 18 -27.37 -8.90 2.94
C LEU A 18 -26.69 -10.27 2.99
N ASN A 19 -25.69 -10.49 2.14
CA ASN A 19 -24.89 -11.73 2.14
C ASN A 19 -24.14 -11.91 3.46
N PHE A 20 -23.63 -10.82 4.05
CA PHE A 20 -22.99 -10.85 5.36
C PHE A 20 -23.97 -11.21 6.49
N ARG A 21 -25.19 -10.65 6.47
CA ARG A 21 -26.24 -10.94 7.46
C ARG A 21 -26.78 -12.37 7.36
N LYS A 22 -26.86 -12.90 6.15
CA LYS A 22 -27.38 -14.25 5.90
C LYS A 22 -26.39 -15.34 6.28
N GLY A 23 -25.09 -15.02 6.38
CA GLY A 23 -24.04 -15.93 6.87
C GLY A 23 -23.58 -17.00 5.88
N ASP A 24 -24.27 -17.18 4.75
CA ASP A 24 -24.02 -18.27 3.80
C ASP A 24 -22.72 -18.12 3.00
N SER A 25 -22.30 -16.90 2.65
CA SER A 25 -21.17 -16.69 1.71
C SER A 25 -20.34 -15.44 2.02
N LYS A 26 -19.44 -15.51 3.03
CA LYS A 26 -18.43 -14.45 3.27
C LYS A 26 -17.63 -14.11 2.01
N HIS A 27 -17.29 -15.13 1.22
CA HIS A 27 -16.57 -14.94 -0.04
C HIS A 27 -17.36 -14.09 -1.05
N GLU A 28 -18.64 -14.40 -1.23
CA GLU A 28 -19.52 -13.68 -2.16
C GLU A 28 -19.79 -12.25 -1.70
N ALA A 29 -19.87 -12.02 -0.38
CA ALA A 29 -19.91 -10.67 0.18
C ALA A 29 -18.64 -9.87 -0.18
N ALA A 30 -17.45 -10.47 -0.04
CA ALA A 30 -16.19 -9.83 -0.41
C ALA A 30 -16.11 -9.51 -1.91
N VAL A 31 -16.54 -10.42 -2.79
CA VAL A 31 -16.61 -10.18 -4.24
C VAL A 31 -17.53 -9.00 -4.57
N ASN A 32 -18.74 -8.97 -3.97
CA ASN A 32 -19.66 -7.86 -4.17
C ASN A 32 -19.08 -6.51 -3.70
N TYR A 33 -18.32 -6.47 -2.60
CA TYR A 33 -17.63 -5.26 -2.16
C TYR A 33 -16.53 -4.82 -3.14
N VAL A 34 -15.81 -5.76 -3.76
CA VAL A 34 -14.80 -5.46 -4.79
C VAL A 34 -15.46 -4.91 -6.06
N ASP A 35 -16.58 -5.49 -6.50
CA ASP A 35 -17.34 -4.99 -7.64
C ASP A 35 -17.93 -3.60 -7.38
N ALA A 36 -18.43 -3.37 -6.16
CA ALA A 36 -18.85 -2.04 -5.71
C ALA A 36 -17.69 -1.03 -5.78
N SER A 37 -16.51 -1.40 -5.28
CA SER A 37 -15.32 -0.53 -5.31
C SER A 37 -14.93 -0.14 -6.73
N THR A 38 -15.05 -1.05 -7.70
CA THR A 38 -14.74 -0.80 -9.10
C THR A 38 -15.71 0.22 -9.71
N CYS A 39 -16.98 0.17 -9.33
CA CYS A 39 -17.99 1.15 -9.72
C CYS A 39 -17.73 2.52 -9.08
N PHE A 40 -17.36 2.54 -7.80
CA PHE A 40 -17.08 3.76 -7.06
C PHE A 40 -15.75 4.41 -7.43
N ARG A 41 -14.76 3.65 -7.93
CA ARG A 41 -13.43 4.18 -8.28
C ARG A 41 -13.45 5.39 -9.21
N LYS A 42 -14.46 5.52 -10.08
CA LYS A 42 -14.59 6.66 -11.01
C LYS A 42 -15.55 7.76 -10.55
N THR A 43 -16.31 7.52 -9.49
CA THR A 43 -17.40 8.42 -9.05
C THR A 43 -17.20 8.92 -7.64
N ASN A 44 -16.76 8.06 -6.74
CA ASN A 44 -16.47 8.36 -5.35
C ASN A 44 -15.34 7.43 -4.83
N PRO A 45 -14.08 7.83 -5.01
CA PRO A 45 -12.92 7.08 -4.55
C PRO A 45 -12.85 6.81 -3.04
N PRO A 46 -13.25 7.72 -2.11
CA PRO A 46 -13.24 7.38 -0.68
C PRO A 46 -14.23 6.25 -0.35
N LYS A 47 -15.42 6.23 -0.95
CA LYS A 47 -16.34 5.09 -0.82
C LYS A 47 -15.75 3.79 -1.40
N ALA A 48 -14.94 3.88 -2.45
CA ALA A 48 -14.28 2.72 -3.03
C ALA A 48 -13.25 2.12 -2.05
N VAL A 49 -12.50 2.97 -1.35
CA VAL A 49 -11.56 2.55 -0.30
C VAL A 49 -12.30 1.85 0.83
N ASP A 50 -13.40 2.41 1.34
CA ASP A 50 -14.21 1.78 2.39
C ASP A 50 -14.70 0.38 1.98
N CYS A 51 -15.14 0.22 0.72
CA CYS A 51 -15.56 -1.08 0.20
C CYS A 51 -14.39 -2.06 0.11
N LEU A 52 -13.22 -1.62 -0.35
CA LEU A 52 -12.02 -2.47 -0.42
C LEU A 52 -11.50 -2.86 0.97
N MET A 53 -11.60 -1.97 1.96
CA MET A 53 -11.23 -2.27 3.35
C MET A 53 -12.12 -3.36 3.92
N LYS A 54 -13.45 -3.24 3.75
CA LYS A 54 -14.40 -4.29 4.15
C LYS A 54 -14.11 -5.62 3.45
N ALA A 55 -13.77 -5.59 2.17
CA ALA A 55 -13.39 -6.81 1.44
C ALA A 55 -12.09 -7.42 2.00
N ALA A 56 -11.07 -6.61 2.28
CA ALA A 56 -9.79 -7.04 2.84
C ALA A 56 -9.97 -7.67 4.24
N ASP A 57 -10.82 -7.09 5.08
CA ASP A 57 -11.14 -7.63 6.41
C ASP A 57 -11.77 -9.01 6.29
N ILE A 58 -12.73 -9.19 5.37
CA ILE A 58 -13.37 -10.48 5.12
C ILE A 58 -12.34 -11.51 4.61
N TYR A 59 -11.43 -11.12 3.72
CA TYR A 59 -10.38 -12.04 3.24
C TYR A 59 -9.37 -12.41 4.32
N THR A 60 -9.07 -11.49 5.23
CA THR A 60 -8.22 -11.71 6.39
C THR A 60 -8.88 -12.70 7.36
N ASP A 61 -10.18 -12.51 7.64
CA ASP A 61 -10.99 -13.45 8.44
C ASP A 61 -11.06 -14.86 7.83
N MET A 62 -11.01 -14.95 6.49
CA MET A 62 -11.00 -16.22 5.76
C MET A 62 -9.61 -16.87 5.70
N GLY A 63 -8.56 -16.22 6.22
CA GLY A 63 -7.16 -16.69 6.14
C GLY A 63 -6.54 -16.56 4.75
N ARG A 64 -7.15 -15.80 3.83
CA ARG A 64 -6.65 -15.57 2.47
C ARG A 64 -5.82 -14.30 2.41
N PHE A 65 -4.69 -14.29 3.12
CA PHE A 65 -3.81 -13.12 3.24
C PHE A 65 -3.27 -12.62 1.90
N THR A 66 -2.98 -13.51 0.95
CA THR A 66 -2.52 -13.11 -0.40
C THR A 66 -3.55 -12.29 -1.17
N MET A 67 -4.84 -12.51 -0.93
CA MET A 67 -5.92 -11.72 -1.55
C MET A 67 -6.16 -10.42 -0.78
N ALA A 68 -6.14 -10.47 0.56
CA ALA A 68 -6.20 -9.27 1.39
C ALA A 68 -5.07 -8.27 1.04
N ALA A 69 -3.85 -8.78 0.83
CA ALA A 69 -2.71 -7.98 0.41
C ALA A 69 -2.92 -7.28 -0.94
N LYS A 70 -3.51 -7.96 -1.94
CA LYS A 70 -3.87 -7.33 -3.23
C LYS A 70 -4.84 -6.17 -3.05
N HIS A 71 -5.83 -6.33 -2.18
CA HIS A 71 -6.79 -5.28 -1.90
C HIS A 71 -6.15 -4.10 -1.16
N HIS A 72 -5.25 -4.35 -0.21
CA HIS A 72 -4.44 -3.29 0.42
C HIS A 72 -3.55 -2.54 -0.58
N LEU A 73 -2.97 -3.24 -1.57
CA LEU A 73 -2.23 -2.58 -2.66
C LEU A 73 -3.13 -1.68 -3.50
N SER A 74 -4.30 -2.15 -3.90
CA SER A 74 -5.26 -1.33 -4.64
C SER A 74 -5.75 -0.12 -3.84
N ILE A 75 -5.91 -0.25 -2.51
CA ILE A 75 -6.22 0.88 -1.63
C ILE A 75 -5.07 1.90 -1.64
N ALA A 76 -3.83 1.44 -1.52
CA ALA A 76 -2.67 2.32 -1.51
C ALA A 76 -2.49 3.06 -2.85
N GLU A 77 -2.71 2.37 -3.99
CA GLU A 77 -2.72 3.00 -5.33
C GLU A 77 -3.83 4.05 -5.48
N LEU A 78 -5.00 3.83 -4.87
CA LEU A 78 -6.07 4.85 -4.84
C LEU A 78 -5.63 6.09 -4.07
N TYR A 79 -5.03 5.91 -2.89
CA TYR A 79 -4.48 7.02 -2.11
C TYR A 79 -3.36 7.76 -2.84
N GLU A 80 -2.52 7.05 -3.60
CA GLU A 80 -1.50 7.66 -4.49
C GLU A 80 -2.16 8.54 -5.55
N SER A 81 -3.21 8.04 -6.21
CA SER A 81 -3.88 8.78 -7.29
C SER A 81 -4.64 10.03 -6.83
N GLU A 82 -5.11 10.02 -5.59
CA GLU A 82 -5.94 11.10 -5.01
C GLU A 82 -5.09 12.21 -4.35
N CYS A 83 -3.78 12.00 -4.15
CA CYS A 83 -2.85 12.97 -3.55
C CYS A 83 -3.25 13.53 -2.17
N VAL A 84 -4.02 12.78 -1.35
CA VAL A 84 -4.52 13.30 -0.06
C VAL A 84 -3.65 12.90 1.12
N ASP A 85 -2.99 11.73 1.09
CA ASP A 85 -2.38 11.18 2.31
C ASP A 85 -1.28 10.13 2.04
N VAL A 86 -0.04 10.59 1.94
CA VAL A 86 1.14 9.73 1.72
C VAL A 86 1.40 8.84 2.94
N GLU A 87 1.06 9.30 4.15
CA GLU A 87 1.22 8.53 5.38
C GLU A 87 0.30 7.31 5.40
N LYS A 88 -0.99 7.49 5.08
CA LYS A 88 -1.93 6.36 4.97
C LYS A 88 -1.53 5.39 3.85
N CYS A 89 -1.03 5.92 2.74
CA CYS A 89 -0.52 5.10 1.65
C CYS A 89 0.60 4.17 2.12
N VAL A 90 1.59 4.71 2.85
CA VAL A 90 2.68 3.93 3.44
C VAL A 90 2.16 2.86 4.40
N GLN A 91 1.24 3.21 5.30
CA GLN A 91 0.67 2.23 6.25
C GLN A 91 -0.03 1.06 5.56
N HIS A 92 -0.73 1.31 4.44
CA HIS A 92 -1.39 0.26 3.68
C HIS A 92 -0.40 -0.60 2.89
N TYR A 93 0.66 0.00 2.32
CA TYR A 93 1.73 -0.75 1.67
C TYR A 93 2.54 -1.61 2.65
N GLU A 94 2.78 -1.14 3.88
CA GLU A 94 3.44 -1.93 4.94
C GLU A 94 2.61 -3.13 5.33
N LYS A 95 1.31 -2.94 5.59
CA LYS A 95 0.39 -4.06 5.86
C LYS A 95 0.36 -5.07 4.71
N ALA A 96 0.36 -4.59 3.46
CA ALA A 96 0.44 -5.47 2.30
C ALA A 96 1.76 -6.26 2.24
N ALA A 97 2.89 -5.62 2.58
CA ALA A 97 4.20 -6.27 2.64
C ALA A 97 4.23 -7.36 3.73
N ASP A 98 3.66 -7.10 4.90
CA ASP A 98 3.54 -8.06 6.00
C ASP A 98 2.72 -9.29 5.60
N TYR A 99 1.61 -9.09 4.88
CA TYR A 99 0.81 -10.21 4.36
C TYR A 99 1.51 -11.00 3.25
N TYR A 100 2.44 -10.37 2.51
CA TYR A 100 3.26 -11.02 1.49
C TYR A 100 4.58 -11.59 2.00
N LYS A 101 4.82 -11.57 3.33
CA LYS A 101 6.09 -11.99 3.92
C LYS A 101 6.53 -13.38 3.41
N GLY A 102 7.66 -13.41 2.70
CA GLY A 102 8.21 -14.63 2.09
C GLY A 102 7.91 -14.82 0.59
N GLU A 103 7.10 -13.95 -0.03
CA GLU A 103 6.93 -13.89 -1.49
C GLU A 103 7.72 -12.71 -2.09
N ASP A 104 8.13 -12.85 -3.36
CA ASP A 104 8.75 -11.75 -4.13
C ASP A 104 7.86 -10.49 -4.22
N SER A 105 6.55 -10.67 -4.01
CA SER A 105 5.56 -9.58 -3.95
C SER A 105 5.82 -8.61 -2.79
N ALA A 106 6.38 -9.09 -1.65
CA ALA A 106 6.70 -8.23 -0.51
C ALA A 106 7.75 -7.18 -0.86
N ASN A 107 8.80 -7.59 -1.58
CA ASN A 107 9.87 -6.69 -2.01
C ASN A 107 9.32 -5.52 -2.84
N LYS A 108 8.34 -5.77 -3.72
CA LYS A 108 7.71 -4.71 -4.51
C LYS A 108 6.94 -3.70 -3.64
N CYS A 109 6.26 -4.18 -2.61
CA CYS A 109 5.52 -3.34 -1.66
C CYS A 109 6.50 -2.48 -0.83
N LEU A 110 7.55 -3.10 -0.29
CA LEU A 110 8.58 -2.43 0.50
C LEU A 110 9.30 -1.33 -0.29
N LEU A 111 9.60 -1.54 -1.57
CA LEU A 111 10.20 -0.51 -2.41
C LEU A 111 9.31 0.72 -2.58
N LYS A 112 7.99 0.52 -2.67
CA LYS A 112 7.02 1.62 -2.68
C LYS A 112 6.98 2.34 -1.34
N VAL A 113 6.97 1.60 -0.22
CA VAL A 113 7.08 2.19 1.13
C VAL A 113 8.32 3.08 1.24
N ALA A 114 9.49 2.56 0.86
CA ALA A 114 10.74 3.31 0.94
C ALA A 114 10.73 4.57 0.05
N GLN A 115 10.13 4.50 -1.13
CA GLN A 115 10.01 5.64 -2.04
C GLN A 115 9.16 6.77 -1.42
N TYR A 116 8.01 6.43 -0.82
CA TYR A 116 7.15 7.43 -0.17
C TYR A 116 7.72 7.91 1.16
N ALA A 117 8.37 7.04 1.94
CA ALA A 117 9.07 7.42 3.16
C ALA A 117 10.18 8.44 2.88
N ALA A 118 10.92 8.27 1.78
CA ALA A 118 11.92 9.24 1.33
C ALA A 118 11.31 10.59 0.93
N GLN A 119 10.08 10.62 0.39
CA GLN A 119 9.37 11.86 0.09
C GLN A 119 8.86 12.57 1.36
N MET A 120 8.58 11.82 2.42
CA MET A 120 8.17 12.36 3.73
C MET A 120 9.36 12.71 4.64
N GLU A 121 10.57 12.82 4.09
CA GLU A 121 11.82 13.10 4.81
C GLU A 121 12.21 12.04 5.87
N GLN A 122 11.54 10.88 5.86
CA GLN A 122 11.85 9.74 6.73
C GLN A 122 12.99 8.89 6.15
N TYR A 123 14.13 9.53 5.88
CA TYR A 123 15.26 8.88 5.20
C TYR A 123 15.80 7.68 5.96
N LYS A 124 15.84 7.71 7.31
CA LYS A 124 16.28 6.57 8.14
C LYS A 124 15.49 5.31 7.84
N LYS A 125 14.16 5.43 7.81
CA LYS A 125 13.25 4.31 7.52
C LYS A 125 13.39 3.82 6.08
N ALA A 126 13.54 4.75 5.13
CA ALA A 126 13.73 4.39 3.72
C ALA A 126 15.04 3.61 3.50
N ILE A 127 16.13 3.99 4.19
CA ILE A 127 17.43 3.32 4.12
C ILE A 127 17.31 1.87 4.60
N GLU A 128 16.77 1.66 5.80
CA GLU A 128 16.62 0.31 6.38
C GLU A 128 15.87 -0.63 5.44
N ILE A 129 14.77 -0.13 4.85
CA ILE A 129 13.96 -0.90 3.90
C ILE A 129 14.72 -1.17 2.59
N TYR A 130 15.44 -0.19 2.05
CA TYR A 130 16.22 -0.39 0.82
C TYR A 130 17.38 -1.38 1.03
N GLU A 131 18.03 -1.39 2.20
CA GLU A 131 19.07 -2.35 2.54
C GLU A 131 18.51 -3.77 2.73
N GLU A 132 17.36 -3.92 3.39
CA GLU A 132 16.68 -5.21 3.56
C GLU A 132 16.28 -5.81 2.20
N VAL A 133 15.63 -5.01 1.35
CA VAL A 133 15.23 -5.45 0.00
C VAL A 133 16.45 -5.67 -0.89
N GLY A 134 17.48 -4.84 -0.77
CA GLY A 134 18.75 -4.97 -1.48
C GLY A 134 19.46 -6.29 -1.14
N THR A 135 19.49 -6.66 0.14
CA THR A 135 20.08 -7.92 0.63
C THR A 135 19.28 -9.13 0.15
N SER A 136 17.95 -9.08 0.32
CA SER A 136 17.04 -10.14 -0.18
C SER A 136 17.14 -10.33 -1.70
N SER A 137 17.34 -9.24 -2.44
CA SER A 137 17.52 -9.27 -3.91
C SER A 137 18.92 -9.70 -4.34
N ALA A 138 19.95 -9.51 -3.51
CA ALA A 138 21.32 -9.92 -3.80
C ALA A 138 21.49 -11.44 -3.75
N ASP A 139 20.75 -12.12 -2.86
CA ASP A 139 20.70 -13.57 -2.77
C ASP A 139 20.10 -14.21 -4.03
N ASN A 140 19.21 -13.50 -4.72
CA ASN A 140 18.55 -14.00 -5.93
C ASN A 140 19.33 -13.59 -7.19
N THR A 141 19.94 -14.56 -7.88
CA THR A 141 20.86 -14.30 -9.01
C THR A 141 20.20 -13.55 -10.18
N LEU A 142 18.87 -13.62 -10.31
CA LEU A 142 18.08 -12.90 -11.31
C LEU A 142 17.91 -11.40 -11.00
N LEU A 143 17.93 -11.01 -9.72
CA LEU A 143 17.66 -9.63 -9.25
C LEU A 143 18.95 -8.83 -8.97
N LYS A 144 20.13 -9.39 -9.25
CA LYS A 144 21.44 -8.75 -9.02
C LYS A 144 21.59 -7.37 -9.66
N TYR A 145 20.99 -7.14 -10.81
CA TYR A 145 21.01 -5.83 -11.47
C TYR A 145 20.12 -4.80 -10.74
N SER A 146 18.96 -5.24 -10.25
CA SER A 146 18.04 -4.40 -9.48
C SER A 146 18.59 -4.06 -8.09
N ALA A 147 19.35 -4.98 -7.47
CA ALA A 147 19.99 -4.73 -6.17
C ALA A 147 20.88 -3.48 -6.19
N LYS A 148 21.62 -3.22 -7.28
CA LYS A 148 22.46 -2.03 -7.42
C LYS A 148 21.66 -0.73 -7.35
N ASP A 149 20.47 -0.70 -7.97
CA ASP A 149 19.58 0.46 -7.94
C ASP A 149 19.06 0.73 -6.52
N TYR A 150 18.76 -0.32 -5.76
CA TYR A 150 18.30 -0.20 -4.37
C TYR A 150 19.40 0.32 -3.45
N PHE A 151 20.61 -0.22 -3.54
CA PHE A 151 21.76 0.30 -2.77
C PHE A 151 22.12 1.74 -3.17
N PHE A 152 22.00 2.09 -4.45
CA PHE A 152 22.21 3.47 -4.90
C PHE A 152 21.18 4.42 -4.29
N LYS A 153 19.90 4.03 -4.24
CA LYS A 153 18.84 4.81 -3.58
C LYS A 153 19.06 4.94 -2.08
N ALA A 154 19.51 3.88 -1.40
CA ALA A 154 19.88 3.94 0.01
C ALA A 154 21.03 4.93 0.26
N ALA A 155 22.09 4.88 -0.56
CA ALA A 155 23.21 5.81 -0.47
C ALA A 155 22.79 7.27 -0.69
N LEU A 156 21.87 7.54 -1.63
CA LEU A 156 21.31 8.87 -1.82
C LEU A 156 20.52 9.34 -0.59
N CYS A 157 19.74 8.45 0.03
CA CYS A 157 19.02 8.78 1.26
C CYS A 157 19.96 9.08 2.43
N HIS A 158 21.09 8.37 2.55
CA HIS A 158 22.15 8.69 3.52
C HIS A 158 22.73 10.08 3.31
N LEU A 159 23.05 10.44 2.06
CA LEU A 159 23.57 11.76 1.73
C LEU A 159 22.58 12.88 2.10
N CYS A 160 21.28 12.68 1.83
CA CYS A 160 20.24 13.63 2.23
C CYS A 160 20.13 13.78 3.74
N LEU A 161 20.26 12.67 4.48
CA LEU A 161 20.24 12.68 5.94
C LEU A 161 21.43 13.44 6.53
N ASP A 162 22.64 13.19 6.03
CA ASP A 162 23.86 13.87 6.51
C ASP A 162 23.80 15.39 6.28
N LEU A 163 23.18 15.82 5.18
CA LEU A 163 22.96 17.24 4.89
C LEU A 163 21.94 17.88 5.87
N LEU A 164 20.86 17.16 6.19
CA LEU A 164 19.86 17.60 7.16
C LEU A 164 20.44 17.70 8.58
N ASP A 165 21.17 16.67 9.02
CA ASP A 165 21.80 16.64 10.32
C ASP A 165 22.87 17.75 10.45
N ALA A 166 23.63 18.02 9.38
CA ALA A 166 24.57 19.15 9.35
C ALA A 166 23.87 20.50 9.49
N GLN A 167 22.73 20.72 8.82
CA GLN A 167 21.98 21.98 8.92
C GLN A 167 21.42 22.21 10.33
N VAL A 168 20.91 21.16 11.00
CA VAL A 168 20.41 21.25 12.38
C VAL A 168 21.55 21.54 13.36
N GLY A 169 22.73 20.96 13.14
CA GLY A 169 23.93 21.27 13.92
C GLY A 169 24.32 22.76 13.85
N PHE A 170 24.30 23.35 12.66
CA PHE A 170 24.64 24.78 12.49
C PHE A 170 23.65 25.74 13.14
N SER A 171 22.37 25.36 13.27
CA SER A 171 21.38 26.20 13.95
C SER A 171 21.52 26.23 15.47
N PHE A 172 22.13 25.21 16.08
CA PHE A 172 22.32 25.12 17.53
C PHE A 172 23.56 25.87 18.04
N ASP A 173 24.50 26.23 17.17
CA ASP A 173 25.71 26.99 17.51
C ASP A 173 25.48 28.53 17.51
N HIS A 174 24.24 29.01 17.31
CA HIS A 174 23.91 30.45 17.24
C HIS A 174 22.95 30.96 18.33
N ASP A 175 22.57 30.13 19.31
CA ASP A 175 21.86 30.52 20.55
C ASP A 175 22.78 30.38 21.78
#